data_AF-A0A154P4B8-F1
#
_entry.id   AF-A0A154P4B8-F1
#
_cell.length_a   1.000
_cell.length_b   1.000
_cell.length_c   1.000
_cell.angle_alpha   90.00
_cell.angle_beta   90.00
_cell.angle_gamma   90.00
#
_symmetry.space_group_name_H-M   'P 1'
#
loop_
_entity.id
_entity.type
_entity.pdbx_description
1 polymer ?
#
loop_
_entity_poly.entity_id
_entity_poly.type
_entity_poly.pdbx_seq_one_letter_code
_entity_poly.pdbx_strand_id
1 'polypeptide(L)'
;MAAGSRQSPVNIETDRVESDHEALSNKPLRWKYPATASRKLVNPGYCWRVDADGEGTFLSGGPLIDDVYKLEQYHCHWGCSDSRGSEHTVDSQAFAGENRQVRAYLNLLRHKKLELVQTREIRTGMKSPNKIRTWQGVRAPKKLHLVHWNTSKYNTFAEAAKASDGLAVLGVFLKVGKTHHEMDKIARMLPYVSHKDEVVEIAELIDPSKLLPDDNGYWTYLGSLTTPPCNESVTWILFKKCIEVSHHQLNIFRNLRKFPRGEECPCHENHGVVSVLSLPTINTCSPLDGKKCILIHPIRKFCPPPPHSLPRIIQFLRNI
;
A
#
# COMPACT_ATOMS: atom_id res chain seq x y z
N MET A 1 -11.23 3.04 22.79
CA MET A 1 -10.18 3.52 21.86
C MET A 1 -9.08 2.48 21.81
N ALA A 2 -8.51 2.21 20.64
CA ALA A 2 -7.32 1.38 20.54
C ALA A 2 -6.14 2.16 21.15
N ALA A 3 -5.67 1.75 22.33
CA ALA A 3 -4.68 2.46 23.13
C ALA A 3 -3.31 1.75 23.16
N GLY A 4 -3.04 0.93 22.14
CA GLY A 4 -1.81 0.15 22.05
C GLY A 4 -0.60 0.96 21.55
N SER A 5 0.61 0.53 21.93
CA SER A 5 1.87 1.19 21.55
C SER A 5 2.29 0.93 20.09
N ARG A 6 1.69 -0.06 19.42
CA ARG A 6 1.97 -0.50 18.04
C ARG A 6 0.74 -0.42 17.14
N GLN A 7 -0.15 0.55 17.35
CA GLN A 7 -1.30 0.75 16.48
C GLN A 7 -0.94 1.11 15.02
N SER A 8 -1.74 0.64 14.08
CA SER A 8 -1.68 0.97 12.66
C SER A 8 -2.96 1.73 12.25
N PRO A 9 -2.93 2.57 11.21
CA PRO A 9 -1.80 2.86 10.31
C PRO A 9 -0.76 3.83 10.91
N VAL A 10 0.37 3.99 10.20
CA VAL A 10 1.44 4.96 10.54
C VAL A 10 1.75 5.91 9.37
N ASN A 11 2.39 7.04 9.67
CA ASN A 11 3.03 7.88 8.66
C ASN A 11 4.49 7.44 8.46
N ILE A 12 4.85 6.91 7.30
CA ILE A 12 6.23 6.53 6.96
C ILE A 12 7.05 7.79 6.67
N GLU A 13 7.87 8.22 7.62
CA GLU A 13 8.81 9.32 7.46
C GLU A 13 10.10 8.78 6.86
N THR A 14 10.26 8.94 5.54
CA THR A 14 11.35 8.30 4.77
C THR A 14 12.74 8.69 5.24
N ASP A 15 12.90 9.91 5.79
CA ASP A 15 14.15 10.40 6.36
C ASP A 15 14.51 9.74 7.71
N ARG A 16 13.55 9.08 8.39
CA ARG A 16 13.75 8.37 9.67
C ARG A 16 13.86 6.85 9.51
N VAL A 17 13.77 6.33 8.29
CA VAL A 17 13.77 4.89 8.07
C VAL A 17 15.20 4.35 8.13
N GLU A 18 15.42 3.36 8.98
CA GLU A 18 16.69 2.63 9.06
C GLU A 18 16.77 1.63 7.90
N SER A 19 17.93 1.50 7.26
CA SER A 19 18.15 0.49 6.23
C SER A 19 18.78 -0.74 6.86
N ASP A 20 18.15 -1.90 6.71
CA ASP A 20 18.72 -3.18 7.17
C ASP A 20 19.05 -4.07 5.97
N HIS A 21 20.00 -3.58 5.16
CA HIS A 21 20.43 -4.27 3.93
C HIS A 21 21.07 -5.62 4.24
N GLU A 22 21.88 -5.71 5.28
CA GLU A 22 22.68 -6.90 5.54
C GLU A 22 21.85 -8.04 6.17
N ALA A 23 20.96 -7.76 7.14
CA ALA A 23 20.21 -8.83 7.80
C ALA A 23 19.13 -9.44 6.90
N LEU A 24 18.57 -8.65 5.96
CA LEU A 24 17.40 -9.04 5.18
C LEU A 24 17.73 -9.44 3.73
N SER A 25 18.96 -9.19 3.26
CA SER A 25 19.45 -9.72 1.97
C SER A 25 19.59 -11.26 1.98
N ASN A 26 19.84 -11.87 3.15
CA ASN A 26 20.07 -13.32 3.25
C ASN A 26 18.76 -14.15 3.22
N LYS A 27 17.59 -13.52 3.42
CA LYS A 27 16.28 -14.17 3.35
C LYS A 27 15.31 -13.31 2.56
N PRO A 28 15.32 -13.36 1.22
CA PRO A 28 14.40 -12.56 0.41
C PRO A 28 12.94 -12.88 0.74
N LEU A 29 12.08 -11.87 0.64
CA LEU A 29 10.64 -12.05 0.74
C LEU A 29 10.16 -12.93 -0.44
N ARG A 30 9.40 -13.98 -0.14
CA ARG A 30 8.90 -14.94 -1.13
C ARG A 30 7.42 -15.18 -0.93
N TRP A 31 6.69 -15.27 -2.03
CA TRP A 31 5.27 -15.59 -2.02
C TRP A 31 4.88 -16.48 -3.19
N LYS A 32 3.78 -17.21 -3.03
CA LYS A 32 3.08 -17.91 -4.10
C LYS A 32 1.59 -17.85 -3.83
N TYR A 33 0.83 -17.42 -4.83
CA TYR A 33 -0.63 -17.35 -4.75
C TYR A 33 -1.21 -17.96 -6.03
N PRO A 34 -1.73 -19.19 -5.99
CA PRO A 34 -2.43 -19.73 -7.14
C PRO A 34 -3.74 -18.96 -7.35
N ALA A 35 -4.15 -18.79 -8.62
CA ALA A 35 -5.42 -18.13 -8.94
C ALA A 35 -6.65 -18.88 -8.39
N THR A 36 -6.46 -20.17 -8.09
CA THR A 36 -7.46 -21.01 -7.44
C THR A 36 -7.60 -20.76 -5.94
N ALA A 37 -6.83 -19.86 -5.31
CA ALA A 37 -6.99 -19.58 -3.88
C ALA A 37 -8.21 -18.69 -3.56
N SER A 38 -8.63 -17.85 -4.51
CA SER A 38 -9.77 -16.94 -4.32
C SER A 38 -11.10 -17.71 -4.34
N ARG A 39 -12.00 -17.42 -3.39
CA ARG A 39 -13.27 -18.16 -3.22
C ARG A 39 -14.49 -17.27 -3.38
N LYS A 40 -14.64 -16.25 -2.53
CA LYS A 40 -15.85 -15.40 -2.48
C LYS A 40 -15.49 -13.93 -2.49
N LEU A 41 -16.25 -13.14 -3.23
CA LEU A 41 -16.23 -11.68 -3.13
C LEU A 41 -17.37 -11.24 -2.22
N VAL A 42 -17.04 -10.41 -1.23
CA VAL A 42 -17.93 -9.99 -0.15
C VAL A 42 -17.90 -8.47 -0.03
N ASN A 43 -19.06 -7.87 0.23
CA ASN A 43 -19.14 -6.49 0.70
C ASN A 43 -19.44 -6.48 2.21
N PRO A 44 -18.43 -6.34 3.08
CA PRO A 44 -18.66 -6.26 4.53
C PRO A 44 -19.18 -4.90 5.01
N GLY A 45 -19.45 -3.95 4.12
CA GLY A 45 -19.99 -2.62 4.43
C GLY A 45 -18.96 -1.50 4.58
N TYR A 46 -17.67 -1.79 4.47
CA TYR A 46 -16.57 -0.82 4.60
C TYR A 46 -15.42 -0.99 3.60
N CYS A 47 -15.45 -2.06 2.81
CA CYS A 47 -14.54 -2.33 1.69
C CYS A 47 -15.23 -3.30 0.71
N TRP A 48 -14.51 -3.75 -0.31
CA TRP A 48 -14.73 -5.07 -0.88
C TRP A 48 -13.65 -5.99 -0.35
N ARG A 49 -13.98 -7.27 -0.15
CA ARG A 49 -13.08 -8.29 0.36
C ARG A 49 -13.21 -9.55 -0.47
N VAL A 50 -12.09 -10.16 -0.83
CA VAL A 50 -12.07 -11.51 -1.39
C VAL A 50 -11.54 -12.45 -0.33
N ASP A 51 -12.33 -13.47 0.00
CA ASP A 51 -11.95 -14.54 0.92
C ASP A 51 -11.18 -15.62 0.16
N ALA A 52 -10.12 -16.13 0.78
CA ALA A 52 -9.28 -17.21 0.27
C ALA A 52 -9.26 -18.37 1.27
N ASP A 53 -9.03 -19.59 0.79
CA ASP A 53 -8.90 -20.77 1.66
C ASP A 53 -7.44 -21.09 2.05
N GLY A 54 -6.50 -20.30 1.53
CA GLY A 54 -5.07 -20.44 1.78
C GLY A 54 -4.42 -21.65 1.08
N GLU A 55 -5.17 -22.47 0.33
CA GLU A 55 -4.64 -23.69 -0.27
C GLU A 55 -3.58 -23.36 -1.33
N GLY A 56 -2.41 -24.00 -1.22
CA GLY A 56 -1.27 -23.77 -2.12
C GLY A 56 -0.64 -22.37 -2.01
N THR A 57 -1.12 -21.52 -1.11
CA THR A 57 -0.56 -20.19 -0.85
C THR A 57 0.59 -20.25 0.16
N PHE A 58 1.57 -19.36 0.02
CA PHE A 58 2.51 -19.09 1.10
C PHE A 58 3.09 -17.69 0.99
N LEU A 59 3.53 -17.16 2.13
CA LEU A 59 4.35 -15.97 2.30
C LEU A 59 5.43 -16.29 3.36
N SER A 60 6.70 -16.04 3.05
CA SER A 60 7.84 -16.27 3.96
C SER A 60 9.03 -15.37 3.62
N GLY A 61 10.08 -15.40 4.44
CA GLY A 61 11.27 -14.56 4.25
C GLY A 61 11.06 -13.10 4.63
N GLY A 62 12.04 -12.26 4.32
CA GLY A 62 12.09 -10.88 4.78
C GLY A 62 11.95 -10.81 6.31
N PRO A 63 11.05 -9.98 6.85
CA PRO A 63 10.83 -9.86 8.29
C PRO A 63 10.15 -11.10 8.91
N LEU A 64 9.65 -12.03 8.09
CA LEU A 64 8.98 -13.25 8.55
C LEU A 64 9.96 -14.42 8.76
N ILE A 65 11.22 -14.23 8.35
CA ILE A 65 12.31 -15.18 8.53
C ILE A 65 11.96 -16.55 7.91
N ASP A 66 11.70 -17.58 8.73
CA ASP A 66 11.46 -18.95 8.28
C ASP A 66 9.99 -19.38 8.44
N ASP A 67 9.16 -18.56 9.09
CA ASP A 67 7.75 -18.85 9.30
C ASP A 67 6.97 -18.76 7.99
N VAL A 68 5.95 -19.61 7.86
CA VAL A 68 5.06 -19.67 6.70
C VAL A 68 3.70 -19.12 7.06
N TYR A 69 3.31 -18.09 6.32
CA TYR A 69 2.01 -17.45 6.44
C TYR A 69 1.13 -17.81 5.23
N LYS A 70 -0.11 -18.23 5.46
CA LYS A 70 -1.09 -18.52 4.40
C LYS A 70 -2.05 -17.35 4.20
N LEU A 71 -2.45 -17.12 2.95
CA LEU A 71 -3.38 -16.05 2.58
C LEU A 71 -4.79 -16.38 3.10
N GLU A 72 -5.36 -15.46 3.87
CA GLU A 72 -6.72 -15.56 4.40
C GLU A 72 -7.71 -14.79 3.53
N GLN A 73 -7.34 -13.55 3.18
CA GLN A 73 -8.20 -12.65 2.43
C GLN A 73 -7.39 -11.49 1.86
N TYR A 74 -8.00 -10.76 0.93
CA TYR A 74 -7.51 -9.45 0.53
C TYR A 74 -8.65 -8.46 0.31
N HIS A 75 -8.38 -7.20 0.63
CA HIS A 75 -9.38 -6.14 0.56
C HIS A 75 -8.73 -4.80 0.19
N CYS A 76 -9.53 -3.89 -0.35
CA CYS A 76 -9.07 -2.55 -0.70
C CYS A 76 -9.77 -1.48 0.13
N HIS A 77 -9.01 -0.43 0.44
CA HIS A 77 -9.49 0.82 1.01
C HIS A 77 -9.33 1.94 -0.01
N TRP A 78 -10.36 2.76 -0.20
CA TRP A 78 -10.36 3.88 -1.14
C TRP A 78 -11.13 5.09 -0.60
N GLY A 79 -10.77 6.29 -1.04
CA GLY A 79 -11.44 7.51 -0.62
C GLY A 79 -12.57 7.92 -1.56
N CYS A 80 -13.32 8.93 -1.12
CA CYS A 80 -14.41 9.55 -1.89
C CYS A 80 -13.95 10.28 -3.16
N SER A 81 -12.66 10.54 -3.31
CA SER A 81 -12.06 11.18 -4.50
C SER A 81 -10.74 10.52 -4.87
N ASP A 82 -10.19 10.87 -6.02
CA ASP A 82 -8.92 10.29 -6.47
C ASP A 82 -7.73 10.65 -5.61
N SER A 83 -7.83 11.76 -4.87
CA SER A 83 -6.76 12.37 -4.08
C SER A 83 -6.90 12.15 -2.57
N ARG A 84 -7.72 11.19 -2.11
CA ARG A 84 -7.85 10.79 -0.69
C ARG A 84 -8.07 9.27 -0.58
N GLY A 85 -7.74 8.66 0.57
CA GLY A 85 -8.21 7.31 0.88
C GLY A 85 -7.21 6.24 1.33
N SER A 86 -6.02 6.59 1.83
CA SER A 86 -5.13 5.59 2.42
C SER A 86 -5.24 5.62 3.93
N GLU A 87 -5.04 4.47 4.54
CA GLU A 87 -4.73 4.37 5.97
C GLU A 87 -3.30 4.90 6.25
N HIS A 88 -2.22 4.21 5.87
CA HIS A 88 -0.85 4.77 5.99
C HIS A 88 -0.53 5.87 4.99
N THR A 89 0.38 6.76 5.40
CA THR A 89 0.92 7.85 4.59
C THR A 89 2.44 7.72 4.46
N VAL A 90 3.04 8.42 3.50
CA VAL A 90 4.51 8.50 3.32
C VAL A 90 4.87 9.99 3.28
N ASP A 91 5.77 10.43 4.16
CA ASP A 91 6.16 11.82 4.36
C ASP A 91 4.95 12.77 4.51
N SER A 92 3.96 12.32 5.29
CA SER A 92 2.69 13.01 5.54
C SER A 92 1.88 13.31 4.27
N GLN A 93 2.20 12.67 3.14
CA GLN A 93 1.44 12.83 1.91
C GLN A 93 0.14 12.03 1.95
N ALA A 94 -0.89 12.64 2.55
CA ALA A 94 -2.31 12.38 2.31
C ALA A 94 -3.01 13.72 2.09
N PHE A 95 -2.86 14.31 0.92
CA PHE A 95 -3.36 15.68 0.70
C PHE A 95 -4.85 15.69 0.36
N ALA A 96 -5.63 15.76 1.43
CA ALA A 96 -6.81 16.59 1.51
C ALA A 96 -6.50 18.01 1.03
N GLY A 97 -7.07 18.41 -0.12
CA GLY A 97 -6.63 19.61 -0.83
C GLY A 97 -6.72 20.92 -0.04
N GLU A 98 -5.75 21.80 -0.29
CA GLU A 98 -6.05 23.12 -0.81
C GLU A 98 -4.86 23.72 -1.58
N ASN A 99 -5.12 24.12 -2.82
CA ASN A 99 -4.25 24.98 -3.63
C ASN A 99 -4.32 26.44 -3.11
N ARG A 100 -4.14 26.68 -1.79
CA ARG A 100 -4.24 28.01 -1.18
C ARG A 100 -2.93 28.83 -1.22
N GLN A 101 -1.86 28.34 -1.87
CA GLN A 101 -0.66 29.15 -2.14
C GLN A 101 -0.59 29.72 -3.57
N VAL A 102 -1.34 29.17 -4.54
CA VAL A 102 -1.30 29.68 -5.93
C VAL A 102 -2.32 30.80 -6.19
N ARG A 103 -3.43 30.86 -5.42
CA ARG A 103 -4.40 31.98 -5.52
C ARG A 103 -3.99 33.24 -4.74
N ALA A 104 -3.18 33.11 -3.69
CA ALA A 104 -2.65 34.29 -2.97
C ALA A 104 -1.56 35.02 -3.77
N TYR A 105 -0.75 34.28 -4.54
CA TYR A 105 0.28 34.86 -5.41
C TYR A 105 -0.31 35.54 -6.66
N LEU A 106 -1.36 34.96 -7.25
CA LEU A 106 -2.01 35.53 -8.44
C LEU A 106 -2.97 36.70 -8.13
N ASN A 107 -3.52 36.80 -6.92
CA ASN A 107 -4.29 37.98 -6.49
C ASN A 107 -3.40 39.16 -6.04
N LEU A 108 -2.17 38.89 -5.54
CA LEU A 108 -1.21 39.98 -5.26
C LEU A 108 -0.66 40.63 -6.54
N LEU A 109 -0.55 39.87 -7.63
CA LEU A 109 -0.04 40.35 -8.91
C LEU A 109 -1.09 41.10 -9.77
N ARG A 110 -2.38 41.08 -9.38
CA ARG A 110 -3.43 41.88 -10.04
C ARG A 110 -3.57 43.31 -9.48
N HIS A 111 -2.95 43.61 -8.33
CA HIS A 111 -3.07 44.92 -7.67
C HIS A 111 -1.77 45.72 -7.54
N LYS A 112 -0.62 45.20 -8.00
CA LYS A 112 0.61 45.98 -8.06
C LYS A 112 1.13 46.06 -9.50
N LYS A 113 0.69 47.12 -10.16
CA LYS A 113 1.31 47.68 -11.36
C LYS A 113 2.67 48.25 -10.93
N LEU A 114 3.77 47.51 -11.13
CA LEU A 114 5.13 48.03 -10.97
C LEU A 114 6.06 47.28 -11.93
N GLU A 115 6.65 48.05 -12.83
CA GLU A 115 7.70 47.66 -13.78
C GLU A 115 9.05 47.41 -13.07
N LEU A 116 9.96 46.73 -13.79
CA LEU A 116 11.43 46.71 -13.64
C LEU A 116 11.96 45.96 -12.38
N VAL A 117 12.98 45.11 -12.38
CA VAL A 117 14.23 44.97 -13.15
C VAL A 117 14.64 43.49 -13.14
N GLN A 118 15.27 43.01 -14.22
CA GLN A 118 16.02 41.75 -14.25
C GLN A 118 17.20 41.79 -13.27
N THR A 119 17.23 40.88 -12.30
CA THR A 119 18.48 40.48 -11.64
C THR A 119 18.59 38.96 -11.60
N ARG A 120 19.65 38.48 -12.27
CA ARG A 120 20.23 37.14 -12.10
C ARG A 120 20.83 37.09 -10.70
N GLU A 121 20.30 36.23 -9.83
CA GLU A 121 21.07 35.69 -8.71
C GLU A 121 20.89 34.19 -8.61
N ILE A 122 22.04 33.54 -8.61
CA ILE A 122 22.27 32.12 -8.41
C ILE A 122 21.85 31.78 -6.97
N ARG A 123 20.77 31.02 -6.81
CA ARG A 123 20.52 30.25 -5.58
C ARG A 123 20.80 28.79 -5.85
N THR A 124 22.04 28.40 -5.52
CA THR A 124 22.43 27.05 -5.14
C THR A 124 21.59 26.60 -3.94
N GLY A 125 20.39 26.09 -4.19
CA GLY A 125 19.65 25.29 -3.23
C GLY A 125 20.11 23.85 -3.35
N MET A 126 20.91 23.38 -2.40
CA MET A 126 21.23 21.95 -2.22
C MET A 126 19.91 21.17 -2.19
N LYS A 127 19.64 20.42 -3.26
CA LYS A 127 18.60 19.39 -3.25
C LYS A 127 19.11 18.27 -2.34
N SER A 128 18.37 17.96 -1.28
CA SER A 128 18.54 16.69 -0.57
C SER A 128 18.50 15.56 -1.62
N PRO A 129 19.55 14.71 -1.74
CA PRO A 129 19.61 13.69 -2.78
C PRO A 129 18.58 12.57 -2.62
N ASN A 130 17.87 12.50 -1.49
CA ASN A 130 17.12 11.31 -1.07
C ASN A 130 15.61 11.38 -1.24
N LYS A 131 15.04 12.46 -1.79
CA LYS A 131 13.60 12.49 -2.07
C LYS A 131 13.29 11.50 -3.21
N ILE A 132 12.84 10.30 -2.85
CA ILE A 132 12.55 9.21 -3.78
C ILE A 132 11.57 9.74 -4.85
N ARG A 133 12.03 9.81 -6.10
CA ARG A 133 11.28 10.35 -7.26
C ARG A 133 9.88 9.74 -7.45
N THR A 134 9.60 8.57 -6.90
CA THR A 134 8.30 7.88 -7.01
C THR A 134 7.15 8.58 -6.28
N TRP A 135 7.43 9.45 -5.31
CA TRP A 135 6.40 10.08 -4.46
C TRP A 135 6.16 11.57 -4.75
N GLN A 136 6.90 12.16 -5.70
CA GLN A 136 6.62 13.53 -6.15
C GLN A 136 5.36 13.54 -7.02
N GLY A 137 4.25 14.08 -6.48
CA GLY A 137 2.99 14.28 -7.22
C GLY A 137 1.94 13.17 -7.04
N VAL A 138 2.17 12.19 -6.16
CA VAL A 138 1.18 11.14 -5.85
C VAL A 138 0.11 11.73 -4.92
N ARG A 139 -1.01 12.15 -5.52
CA ARG A 139 -2.19 12.64 -4.79
C ARG A 139 -2.94 11.45 -4.16
N ALA A 140 -2.67 11.26 -2.87
CA ALA A 140 -3.15 10.30 -1.87
C ALA A 140 -3.51 8.84 -2.31
N PRO A 141 -2.98 7.83 -1.61
CA PRO A 141 -3.06 6.44 -2.04
C PRO A 141 -4.43 5.79 -1.76
N LYS A 142 -4.91 4.91 -2.65
CA LYS A 142 -5.79 3.80 -2.20
C LYS A 142 -4.88 2.67 -1.72
N LYS A 143 -5.37 1.74 -0.89
CA LYS A 143 -4.54 0.63 -0.37
C LYS A 143 -5.20 -0.72 -0.55
N LEU A 144 -4.46 -1.66 -1.10
CA LEU A 144 -4.80 -3.07 -1.14
C LEU A 144 -4.03 -3.77 -0.01
N HIS A 145 -4.72 -4.56 0.80
CA HIS A 145 -4.12 -5.39 1.84
C HIS A 145 -4.34 -6.85 1.47
N LEU A 146 -3.27 -7.65 1.44
CA LEU A 146 -3.35 -9.11 1.43
C LEU A 146 -2.98 -9.58 2.84
N VAL A 147 -3.94 -10.20 3.52
CA VAL A 147 -3.85 -10.61 4.91
C VAL A 147 -3.50 -12.08 4.99
N HIS A 148 -2.45 -12.38 5.74
CA HIS A 148 -1.96 -13.74 5.95
C HIS A 148 -1.87 -14.03 7.44
N TRP A 149 -1.89 -15.32 7.79
CA TRP A 149 -1.73 -15.77 9.17
C TRP A 149 -0.68 -16.88 9.29
N ASN A 150 0.01 -16.92 10.43
CA ASN A 150 1.17 -17.77 10.68
C ASN A 150 0.75 -19.22 10.95
N THR A 151 0.84 -20.04 9.92
CA THR A 151 0.49 -21.47 9.99
C THR A 151 1.62 -22.35 10.50
N SER A 152 2.82 -21.80 10.69
CA SER A 152 3.93 -22.51 11.34
C SER A 152 3.72 -22.62 12.86
N LYS A 153 2.97 -21.69 13.46
CA LYS A 153 2.84 -21.57 14.92
C LYS A 153 1.41 -21.72 15.46
N TYR A 154 0.39 -21.45 14.66
CA TYR A 154 -1.01 -21.45 15.10
C TYR A 154 -1.84 -22.41 14.26
N ASN A 155 -2.91 -22.93 14.86
CA ASN A 155 -3.81 -23.88 14.18
C ASN A 155 -5.01 -23.16 13.53
N THR A 156 -5.32 -21.93 13.96
CA THR A 156 -6.42 -21.15 13.42
C THR A 156 -6.05 -19.68 13.22
N PHE A 157 -6.71 -19.03 12.26
CA PHE A 157 -6.62 -17.58 12.07
C PHE A 157 -6.97 -16.81 13.36
N ALA A 158 -7.99 -17.26 14.10
CA ALA A 158 -8.47 -16.59 15.31
C ALA A 158 -7.45 -16.62 16.47
N GLU A 159 -6.67 -17.69 16.59
CA GLU A 159 -5.54 -17.77 17.52
C GLU A 159 -4.41 -16.85 17.08
N ALA A 160 -4.02 -16.95 15.81
CA ALA A 160 -2.97 -16.13 15.23
C ALA A 160 -3.27 -14.63 15.36
N ALA A 161 -4.51 -14.21 15.09
CA ALA A 161 -4.92 -12.80 15.17
C ALA A 161 -4.79 -12.17 16.57
N LYS A 162 -4.57 -12.97 17.61
CA LYS A 162 -4.33 -12.52 19.00
C LYS A 162 -2.84 -12.49 19.37
N ALA A 163 -1.98 -13.11 18.59
CA ALA A 163 -0.55 -13.22 18.87
C ALA A 163 0.27 -12.18 18.10
N SER A 164 1.36 -11.69 18.69
CA SER A 164 2.17 -10.57 18.13
C SER A 164 2.82 -10.85 16.78
N ASP A 165 3.07 -12.11 16.46
CA ASP A 165 3.65 -12.65 15.24
C ASP A 165 2.66 -13.55 14.48
N GLY A 166 1.37 -13.35 14.73
CA GLY A 166 0.35 -14.21 14.14
C GLY A 166 -0.10 -13.78 12.76
N LEU A 167 -0.02 -12.50 12.40
CA LEU A 167 -0.46 -12.00 11.10
C LEU A 167 0.68 -11.31 10.33
N ALA A 168 0.63 -11.45 9.01
CA ALA A 168 1.46 -10.69 8.08
C ALA A 168 0.57 -10.03 7.03
N VAL A 169 0.74 -8.73 6.82
CA VAL A 169 -0.07 -7.97 5.85
C VAL A 169 0.83 -7.35 4.80
N LEU A 170 0.64 -7.78 3.54
CA LEU A 170 1.22 -7.09 2.39
C LEU A 170 0.32 -5.91 2.04
N GLY A 171 0.84 -4.69 2.14
CA GLY A 171 0.15 -3.49 1.70
C GLY A 171 0.72 -2.96 0.39
N VAL A 172 -0.18 -2.75 -0.58
CA VAL A 172 0.13 -2.18 -1.89
C VAL A 172 -0.58 -0.84 -2.02
N PHE A 173 0.17 0.20 -2.38
CA PHE A 173 -0.42 1.49 -2.71
C PHE A 173 -0.96 1.50 -4.14
N LEU A 174 -2.10 2.14 -4.37
CA LEU A 174 -2.69 2.32 -5.69
C LEU A 174 -2.68 3.79 -6.07
N LYS A 175 -2.32 4.08 -7.31
CA LYS A 175 -2.43 5.40 -7.93
C LYS A 175 -3.36 5.34 -9.16
N VAL A 176 -4.00 6.46 -9.48
CA VAL A 176 -4.78 6.56 -10.72
C VAL A 176 -3.84 6.50 -11.91
N GLY A 177 -4.15 5.64 -12.88
CA GLY A 177 -3.35 5.46 -14.08
C GLY A 177 -4.08 4.57 -15.08
N LYS A 178 -3.35 3.62 -15.67
CA LYS A 178 -3.90 2.65 -16.60
C LYS A 178 -4.85 1.67 -15.91
N THR A 179 -5.74 1.06 -16.71
CA THR A 179 -6.58 -0.06 -16.26
C THR A 179 -5.72 -1.22 -15.81
N HIS A 180 -6.01 -1.76 -14.64
CA HIS A 180 -5.33 -2.95 -14.13
C HIS A 180 -6.13 -4.20 -14.46
N HIS A 181 -5.57 -5.10 -15.27
CA HIS A 181 -6.29 -6.27 -15.77
C HIS A 181 -6.83 -7.18 -14.66
N GLU A 182 -6.02 -7.49 -13.64
CA GLU A 182 -6.48 -8.39 -12.57
C GLU A 182 -7.54 -7.76 -11.67
N MET A 183 -7.37 -6.48 -11.31
CA MET A 183 -8.37 -5.69 -10.57
C MET A 183 -9.69 -5.54 -11.35
N ASP A 184 -9.63 -5.59 -12.69
CA ASP A 184 -10.82 -5.47 -13.53
C ASP A 184 -11.79 -6.63 -13.33
N LYS A 185 -11.26 -7.84 -13.08
CA LYS A 185 -12.06 -9.02 -12.76
C LYS A 185 -12.91 -8.77 -11.53
N ILE A 186 -12.29 -8.24 -10.46
CA ILE A 186 -12.97 -7.85 -9.22
C ILE A 186 -14.01 -6.76 -9.52
N ALA A 187 -13.60 -5.70 -10.22
CA ALA A 187 -14.48 -4.57 -10.53
C ALA A 187 -15.75 -4.99 -11.28
N ARG A 188 -15.65 -5.92 -12.24
CA ARG A 188 -16.81 -6.46 -12.98
C ARG A 188 -17.79 -7.23 -12.10
N MET A 189 -17.34 -7.80 -10.99
CA MET A 189 -18.18 -8.54 -10.05
C MET A 189 -18.81 -7.68 -8.96
N LEU A 190 -18.27 -6.49 -8.68
CA LEU A 190 -18.78 -5.59 -7.63
C LEU A 190 -20.26 -5.19 -7.76
N PRO A 191 -20.86 -5.03 -8.97
CA PRO A 191 -22.30 -4.79 -9.09
C PRO A 191 -23.17 -5.87 -8.43
N TYR A 192 -22.69 -7.12 -8.33
CA TYR A 192 -23.43 -8.23 -7.70
C TYR A 192 -23.33 -8.25 -6.17
N VAL A 193 -22.44 -7.44 -5.59
CA VAL A 193 -22.27 -7.28 -4.13
C VAL A 193 -22.33 -5.81 -3.74
N SER A 194 -23.27 -5.08 -4.34
CA SER A 194 -23.38 -3.63 -4.18
C SER A 194 -23.72 -3.21 -2.74
N HIS A 195 -24.38 -4.06 -1.96
CA HIS A 195 -24.84 -3.77 -0.59
C HIS A 195 -24.10 -4.59 0.46
N LYS A 196 -24.08 -4.10 1.69
CA LYS A 196 -23.45 -4.78 2.82
C LYS A 196 -24.06 -6.18 3.01
N ASP A 197 -23.20 -7.11 3.39
CA ASP A 197 -23.46 -8.54 3.62
C ASP A 197 -23.81 -9.35 2.35
N GLU A 198 -23.82 -8.72 1.16
CA GLU A 198 -23.93 -9.44 -0.11
C GLU A 198 -22.61 -10.18 -0.43
N VAL A 199 -22.75 -11.39 -0.98
CA VAL A 199 -21.67 -12.32 -1.31
C VAL A 199 -21.90 -12.90 -2.70
N VAL A 200 -20.82 -13.04 -3.48
CA VAL A 200 -20.83 -13.78 -4.76
C VAL A 200 -19.62 -14.71 -4.83
N GLU A 201 -19.82 -15.91 -5.36
CA GLU A 201 -18.72 -16.86 -5.63
C GLU A 201 -17.86 -16.34 -6.80
N ILE A 202 -16.55 -16.57 -6.72
CA ILE A 202 -15.60 -16.16 -7.76
C ILE A 202 -15.76 -17.08 -8.98
N ALA A 203 -16.44 -16.59 -10.02
CA ALA A 203 -16.64 -17.31 -11.28
C ALA A 203 -15.42 -17.23 -12.22
N GLU A 204 -14.71 -16.10 -12.22
CA GLU A 204 -13.47 -15.89 -12.99
C GLU A 204 -12.28 -15.89 -12.04
N LEU A 205 -11.33 -16.80 -12.22
CA LEU A 205 -10.18 -16.94 -11.33
C LEU A 205 -9.39 -15.62 -11.20
N ILE A 206 -9.15 -15.22 -9.96
CA ILE A 206 -8.32 -14.06 -9.60
C ILE A 206 -7.00 -14.56 -9.04
N ASP A 207 -5.91 -14.15 -9.67
CA ASP A 207 -4.52 -14.39 -9.25
C ASP A 207 -4.03 -13.25 -8.34
N PRO A 208 -3.93 -13.46 -7.01
CA PRO A 208 -3.52 -12.41 -6.09
C PRO A 208 -2.08 -11.94 -6.33
N SER A 209 -1.22 -12.77 -6.94
CA SER A 209 0.17 -12.40 -7.23
C SER A 209 0.27 -11.29 -8.27
N LYS A 210 -0.72 -11.20 -9.18
CA LYS A 210 -0.81 -10.14 -10.19
C LYS A 210 -1.31 -8.81 -9.63
N LEU A 211 -1.77 -8.77 -8.38
CA LEU A 211 -2.13 -7.54 -7.67
C LEU A 211 -0.94 -6.95 -6.89
N LEU A 212 0.21 -7.62 -6.91
CA LEU A 212 1.45 -7.13 -6.31
C LEU A 212 2.30 -6.41 -7.36
N PRO A 213 3.01 -5.34 -6.98
CA PRO A 213 3.93 -4.67 -7.88
C PRO A 213 5.20 -5.50 -8.09
N ASP A 214 5.90 -5.26 -9.22
CA ASP A 214 7.27 -5.78 -9.38
C ASP A 214 8.18 -5.26 -8.27
N ASP A 215 9.10 -6.12 -7.81
CA ASP A 215 9.99 -5.85 -6.68
C ASP A 215 10.82 -4.56 -6.89
N ASN A 216 10.55 -3.56 -6.05
CA ASN A 216 11.36 -2.38 -5.91
C ASN A 216 11.66 -2.05 -4.43
N GLY A 217 11.57 -3.07 -3.57
CA GLY A 217 11.72 -2.95 -2.13
C GLY A 217 10.43 -2.59 -1.40
N TYR A 218 10.49 -2.70 -0.08
CA TYR A 218 9.36 -2.51 0.81
C TYR A 218 9.82 -1.95 2.16
N TRP A 219 8.87 -1.36 2.89
CA TRP A 219 9.03 -1.00 4.29
C TRP A 219 8.41 -2.08 5.16
N THR A 220 9.01 -2.36 6.31
CA THR A 220 8.43 -3.26 7.31
C THR A 220 8.41 -2.63 8.70
N TYR A 221 7.39 -2.96 9.48
CA TYR A 221 7.29 -2.59 10.89
C TYR A 221 6.26 -3.50 11.61
N LEU A 222 6.39 -3.61 12.94
CA LEU A 222 5.40 -4.29 13.78
C LEU A 222 4.25 -3.35 14.11
N GLY A 223 3.01 -3.79 13.85
CA GLY A 223 1.82 -2.97 13.95
C GLY A 223 0.58 -3.75 14.40
N SER A 224 -0.59 -3.18 14.10
CA SER A 224 -1.90 -3.76 14.41
C SER A 224 -2.76 -3.97 13.18
N LEU A 225 -3.91 -4.62 13.38
CA LEU A 225 -5.08 -4.49 12.51
C LEU A 225 -5.56 -3.03 12.50
N THR A 226 -6.08 -2.57 11.36
CA THR A 226 -6.58 -1.20 11.16
C THR A 226 -8.10 -1.10 11.33
N THR A 227 -8.75 -2.25 11.57
CA THR A 227 -10.14 -2.38 11.96
C THR A 227 -10.23 -3.03 13.34
N PRO A 228 -11.31 -2.77 14.12
CA PRO A 228 -11.55 -3.47 15.37
C PRO A 228 -11.41 -5.00 15.24
N PRO A 229 -10.80 -5.68 16.22
CA PRO A 229 -10.41 -5.19 17.55
C PRO A 229 -9.07 -4.43 17.63
N CYS A 230 -8.43 -4.13 16.49
CA CYS A 230 -7.15 -3.41 16.43
C CYS A 230 -6.00 -4.12 17.18
N ASN A 231 -6.01 -5.45 17.18
CA ASN A 231 -4.98 -6.27 17.82
C ASN A 231 -3.59 -5.97 17.22
N GLU A 232 -2.58 -5.86 18.08
CA GLU A 232 -1.17 -5.68 17.72
C GLU A 232 -0.49 -7.00 17.34
N SER A 233 -1.04 -7.62 16.30
CA SER A 233 -0.68 -8.97 15.84
C SER A 233 -0.06 -8.98 14.45
N VAL A 234 0.26 -7.80 13.87
CA VAL A 234 0.56 -7.68 12.45
C VAL A 234 2.02 -7.27 12.20
N THR A 235 2.73 -8.10 11.44
CA THR A 235 3.93 -7.67 10.71
C THR A 235 3.51 -7.02 9.39
N TRP A 236 3.69 -5.71 9.28
CA TRP A 236 3.34 -4.95 8.08
C TRP A 236 4.48 -4.99 7.07
N ILE A 237 4.16 -5.23 5.80
CA ILE A 237 5.10 -5.21 4.67
C ILE A 237 4.49 -4.32 3.58
N LEU A 238 5.00 -3.10 3.43
CA LEU A 238 4.45 -2.07 2.55
C LEU A 238 5.34 -1.87 1.33
N PHE A 239 4.85 -2.29 0.16
CA PHE A 239 5.60 -2.13 -1.09
C PHE A 239 5.79 -0.65 -1.44
N LYS A 240 6.99 -0.30 -1.93
CA LYS A 240 7.31 1.09 -2.32
C LYS A 240 6.68 1.47 -3.65
N LYS A 241 6.55 0.52 -4.59
CA LYS A 241 5.91 0.74 -5.89
C LYS A 241 4.40 0.75 -5.73
N CYS A 242 3.76 1.76 -6.30
CA CYS A 242 2.31 1.74 -6.48
C CYS A 242 1.95 0.91 -7.72
N ILE A 243 0.81 0.22 -7.66
CA ILE A 243 0.13 -0.27 -8.87
C ILE A 243 -0.80 0.82 -9.42
N GLU A 244 -1.07 0.77 -10.72
CA GLU A 244 -2.02 1.68 -11.38
C GLU A 244 -3.40 1.05 -11.40
N VAL A 245 -4.44 1.84 -11.19
CA VAL A 245 -5.84 1.48 -11.43
C VAL A 245 -6.53 2.62 -12.16
N SER A 246 -7.47 2.32 -13.06
CA SER A 246 -8.13 3.36 -13.82
C SER A 246 -9.15 4.12 -12.95
N HIS A 247 -9.44 5.36 -13.35
CA HIS A 247 -10.52 6.14 -12.74
C HIS A 247 -11.86 5.41 -12.81
N HIS A 248 -12.12 4.69 -13.91
CA HIS A 248 -13.32 3.87 -14.09
C HIS A 248 -13.43 2.76 -13.04
N GLN A 249 -12.37 1.97 -12.85
CA GLN A 249 -12.32 0.91 -11.83
C GLN A 249 -12.60 1.47 -10.43
N LEU A 250 -11.98 2.60 -10.09
CA LEU A 250 -12.20 3.25 -8.79
C LEU A 250 -13.62 3.79 -8.62
N ASN A 251 -14.26 4.27 -9.68
CA ASN A 251 -15.66 4.71 -9.61
C ASN A 251 -16.60 3.54 -9.33
N ILE A 252 -16.29 2.34 -9.84
CA ILE A 252 -17.05 1.14 -9.47
C ILE A 252 -16.94 0.88 -7.97
N PHE A 253 -15.75 1.04 -7.38
CA PHE A 253 -15.56 0.82 -5.93
C PHE A 253 -16.39 1.81 -5.12
N ARG A 254 -16.45 3.07 -5.57
CA ARG A 254 -17.21 4.17 -4.94
C ARG A 254 -18.73 3.97 -5.00
N ASN A 255 -19.23 3.02 -5.78
CA ASN A 255 -20.66 2.72 -5.86
C ASN A 255 -21.14 1.71 -4.80
N LEU A 256 -20.22 1.06 -4.08
CA LEU A 256 -20.59 0.12 -3.01
C LEU A 256 -21.28 0.85 -1.86
N ARG A 257 -22.28 0.18 -1.27
CA ARG A 257 -23.07 0.68 -0.15
C ARG A 257 -22.64 0.06 1.16
N LYS A 258 -22.73 0.85 2.23
CA LYS A 258 -22.39 0.44 3.60
C LYS A 258 -23.51 -0.33 4.30
N PHE A 259 -24.72 -0.31 3.73
CA PHE A 259 -25.92 -0.84 4.36
C PHE A 259 -26.48 -2.00 3.55
N PRO A 260 -27.18 -2.95 4.20
CA PRO A 260 -27.92 -4.00 3.52
C PRO A 260 -28.96 -3.41 2.56
N ARG A 261 -29.36 -4.22 1.58
CA ARG A 261 -30.37 -3.83 0.59
C ARG A 261 -31.72 -3.59 1.28
N GLY A 262 -32.32 -2.43 1.05
CA GLY A 262 -33.62 -2.07 1.61
C GLY A 262 -33.57 -1.37 2.97
N GLU A 263 -32.38 -1.22 3.57
CA GLU A 263 -32.21 -0.39 4.77
C GLU A 263 -31.91 1.07 4.40
N GLU A 264 -32.60 2.00 5.04
CA GLU A 264 -32.35 3.43 4.86
C GLU A 264 -31.04 3.84 5.55
N CYS A 265 -30.25 4.65 4.86
CA CYS A 265 -29.02 5.23 5.40
C CYS A 265 -29.38 6.14 6.59
N PRO A 266 -29.01 5.81 7.84
CA PRO A 266 -29.48 6.54 9.03
C PRO A 266 -28.97 7.98 9.12
N CYS A 267 -27.96 8.34 8.33
CA CYS A 267 -27.32 9.65 8.33
C CYS A 267 -26.95 10.08 6.90
N HIS A 268 -26.97 11.39 6.62
CA HIS A 268 -26.51 11.98 5.35
C HIS A 268 -24.98 11.84 5.11
N GLU A 269 -24.26 11.02 5.89
CA GLU A 269 -22.81 10.86 5.77
C GLU A 269 -22.46 10.08 4.49
N ASN A 270 -21.84 10.78 3.53
CA ASN A 270 -21.39 10.25 2.25
C ASN A 270 -22.46 9.51 1.43
N HIS A 271 -23.75 9.82 1.57
CA HIS A 271 -24.84 9.15 0.84
C HIS A 271 -24.84 7.61 0.94
N GLY A 272 -24.33 7.07 2.06
CA GLY A 272 -24.29 5.63 2.32
C GLY A 272 -23.29 4.84 1.47
N VAL A 273 -22.33 5.49 0.79
CA VAL A 273 -21.29 4.78 0.01
C VAL A 273 -20.08 4.41 0.84
N VAL A 274 -19.48 3.27 0.52
CA VAL A 274 -18.21 2.81 1.11
C VAL A 274 -17.09 3.78 0.75
N SER A 275 -16.36 4.21 1.78
CA SER A 275 -15.15 5.02 1.66
C SER A 275 -14.26 4.81 2.89
N VAL A 276 -12.99 5.20 2.84
CA VAL A 276 -12.04 5.08 3.97
C VAL A 276 -12.58 5.70 5.26
N LEU A 277 -13.40 6.74 5.21
CA LEU A 277 -14.07 7.30 6.41
C LEU A 277 -15.10 6.35 7.06
N SER A 278 -15.34 5.18 6.49
CA SER A 278 -16.31 4.18 6.96
C SER A 278 -15.69 3.12 7.87
N LEU A 279 -14.38 3.17 8.07
CA LEU A 279 -13.72 2.28 9.01
C LEU A 279 -13.98 2.81 10.43
N PRO A 280 -14.40 1.96 11.39
CA PRO A 280 -14.81 2.38 12.73
C PRO A 280 -13.75 3.19 13.52
N THR A 281 -12.49 3.21 13.10
CA THR A 281 -11.36 3.75 13.88
C THR A 281 -10.20 4.27 13.03
N ILE A 282 -10.41 5.21 12.12
CA ILE A 282 -9.29 5.95 11.47
C ILE A 282 -8.76 7.14 12.28
N ASN A 283 -9.34 7.43 13.46
CA ASN A 283 -9.01 8.65 14.19
C ASN A 283 -7.65 8.68 14.90
N THR A 284 -6.74 7.72 14.70
CA THR A 284 -5.37 7.79 15.23
C THR A 284 -4.36 7.21 14.26
N CYS A 285 -3.94 7.99 13.26
CA CYS A 285 -2.59 7.81 12.71
C CYS A 285 -1.61 8.20 13.82
N SER A 286 -1.00 7.23 14.50
CA SER A 286 0.09 7.55 15.41
C SER A 286 1.32 7.96 14.57
N PRO A 287 1.99 9.08 14.89
CA PRO A 287 3.31 9.38 14.35
C PRO A 287 4.25 8.18 14.52
N LEU A 288 5.29 8.08 13.70
CA LEU A 288 6.35 7.08 13.89
C LEU A 288 7.15 7.28 15.19
N ASP A 289 6.83 8.27 16.02
CA ASP A 289 7.58 8.55 17.24
C ASP A 289 7.69 7.29 18.12
N GLY A 290 8.89 6.71 18.12
CA GLY A 290 9.24 5.47 18.84
C GLY A 290 9.16 4.16 18.06
N LYS A 291 8.68 4.13 16.80
CA LYS A 291 8.58 2.90 15.99
C LYS A 291 9.72 2.78 14.99
N LYS A 292 10.49 1.69 15.06
CA LYS A 292 11.48 1.35 14.05
C LYS A 292 10.77 0.86 12.77
N CYS A 293 10.74 1.70 11.75
CA CYS A 293 10.45 1.27 10.40
C CYS A 293 11.76 0.91 9.71
N ILE A 294 11.77 -0.24 9.03
CA ILE A 294 12.96 -0.74 8.33
C ILE A 294 12.69 -0.68 6.83
N LEU A 295 13.59 -0.07 6.08
CA LEU A 295 13.60 -0.03 4.63
C LEU A 295 14.43 -1.19 4.09
N ILE A 296 13.82 -1.94 3.19
CA ILE A 296 14.47 -3.04 2.47
C ILE A 296 14.44 -2.67 0.99
N HIS A 297 15.61 -2.54 0.37
CA HIS A 297 15.71 -2.29 -1.07
C HIS A 297 15.69 -3.63 -1.81
N PRO A 298 15.28 -3.63 -3.09
CA PRO A 298 15.32 -4.85 -3.87
C PRO A 298 16.78 -5.32 -3.96
N ILE A 299 17.00 -6.62 -3.87
CA ILE A 299 18.29 -7.20 -4.21
C ILE A 299 18.56 -6.78 -5.66
N ARG A 300 19.57 -5.93 -5.88
CA ARG A 300 20.04 -5.70 -7.25
C ARG A 300 20.41 -7.08 -7.77
N LYS A 301 19.69 -7.59 -8.77
CA LYS A 301 20.18 -8.73 -9.55
C LYS A 301 21.59 -8.33 -9.99
N PHE A 302 22.60 -9.00 -9.45
CA PHE A 302 23.92 -8.99 -10.06
C PHE A 302 23.69 -9.61 -11.44
N CYS A 303 23.55 -8.78 -12.47
CA CYS A 303 23.81 -9.24 -13.82
C CYS A 303 25.33 -9.42 -13.87
N PRO A 304 25.87 -10.65 -13.96
CA PRO A 304 27.25 -10.77 -14.35
C PRO A 304 27.42 -10.02 -15.67
N PRO A 305 28.50 -9.23 -15.85
CA PRO A 305 28.75 -8.63 -17.14
C PRO A 305 28.78 -9.75 -18.20
N PRO A 306 28.27 -9.51 -19.42
CA PRO A 306 28.42 -10.47 -20.50
C PRO A 306 29.91 -10.83 -20.63
N PRO A 307 30.26 -12.07 -21.02
CA PRO A 307 31.64 -12.59 -20.99
C PRO A 307 32.65 -11.87 -21.92
N HIS A 308 32.32 -10.69 -22.45
CA HIS A 308 33.11 -9.96 -23.45
C HIS A 308 33.34 -8.48 -23.15
N SER A 309 33.45 -8.09 -21.88
CA SER A 309 33.96 -6.75 -21.53
C SER A 309 35.04 -6.82 -20.45
N LEU A 310 36.17 -7.43 -20.78
CA LEU A 310 37.44 -7.10 -20.14
C LEU A 310 37.96 -5.78 -20.76
N PRO A 311 38.34 -4.76 -19.94
CA PRO A 311 39.04 -3.60 -20.45
C PRO A 311 40.37 -4.03 -21.07
N ARG A 312 40.67 -3.57 -22.29
CA ARG A 312 42.01 -3.66 -22.89
C ARG A 312 42.98 -2.73 -22.16
N ILE A 313 43.31 -3.03 -20.90
CA ILE A 313 44.44 -2.42 -20.19
C ILE A 313 45.07 -3.52 -19.33
N ILE A 314 46.04 -4.20 -19.92
CA ILE A 314 47.28 -4.79 -19.36
C ILE A 314 47.73 -5.81 -20.41
N GLN A 315 48.38 -5.31 -21.46
CA GLN A 315 49.30 -6.09 -22.27
C GLN A 315 50.36 -5.16 -22.84
N PHE A 316 51.16 -4.61 -21.94
CA PHE A 316 52.50 -4.13 -22.23
C PHE A 316 53.38 -4.64 -21.09
N LEU A 317 54.58 -5.13 -21.42
CA LEU A 317 55.52 -5.92 -20.59
C LEU A 317 55.47 -7.45 -20.78
N ARG A 318 55.45 -7.89 -22.04
CA ARG A 318 56.33 -8.99 -22.49
C ARG A 318 56.90 -8.59 -23.85
N ASN A 319 58.22 -8.48 -23.93
CA ASN A 319 59.08 -8.06 -25.06
C ASN A 319 59.58 -6.61 -25.03
N ILE A 320 60.32 -6.25 -23.97
CA ILE A 320 61.69 -5.69 -24.03
C ILE A 320 62.44 -6.29 -22.84
#